data_AF-A0A8T0DPC4-F1
#
_entry.id   AF-A0A8T0DPC4-F1
#
_cell.length_a   1.000
_cell.length_b   1.000
_cell.length_c   1.000
_cell.angle_alpha   90.00
_cell.angle_beta   90.00
_cell.angle_gamma   90.00
#
_symmetry.space_group_name_H-M   'P 1'
#
loop_
_entity.id
_entity.type
_entity.pdbx_description
1 polymer ?
#
loop_
_entity_poly.entity_id
_entity_poly.type
_entity_poly.pdbx_seq_one_letter_code
_entity_poly.pdbx_strand_id
1 'polypeptide(L)'
;MYISLQFVAAMVTPGGGRSDIPPRLKRHFCLFNTILPSVAAIDHIFGKIVSCYLSAERGFQRDVVSLAPHLVVMTRMIWEKTRAKLLPTPTRFHYVFNLRDLTRIWQGIVDVSSDVYTDKAQMLFLWQHEVRRVLSDRLATAEDRQWFDNTLNWTVEDELGKHMLEYVNHEVFLVNFMR
;
A
#
# COMPACT_ATOMS: atom_id res chain seq x y z
N MET A 1 24.82 -12.47 41.60
CA MET A 1 24.46 -12.78 40.21
C MET A 1 23.98 -11.47 39.57
N TYR A 2 24.83 -10.79 38.80
CA TYR A 2 24.44 -9.53 38.16
C TYR A 2 23.72 -9.85 36.86
N ILE A 3 22.42 -9.55 36.79
CA ILE A 3 21.65 -9.62 35.55
C ILE A 3 21.77 -8.27 34.87
N SER A 4 22.41 -8.24 33.70
CA SER A 4 22.47 -7.06 32.84
C SER A 4 21.14 -6.88 32.11
N LEU A 5 20.53 -5.70 32.26
CA LEU A 5 19.29 -5.30 31.58
C LEU A 5 19.58 -4.15 30.62
N GLN A 6 19.06 -4.24 29.40
CA GLN A 6 19.13 -3.19 28.38
C GLN A 6 17.71 -2.84 27.93
N PHE A 7 17.44 -1.55 27.72
CA PHE A 7 16.13 -1.05 27.34
C PHE A 7 16.18 -0.37 25.96
N VAL A 8 15.21 -0.68 25.11
CA VAL A 8 14.93 0.01 23.85
C VAL A 8 13.43 0.31 23.82
N ALA A 9 13.07 1.54 23.50
CA ALA A 9 11.69 1.98 23.45
C ALA A 9 11.44 2.83 22.20
N ALA A 10 10.19 2.83 21.72
CA ALA A 10 9.73 3.67 20.62
C ALA A 10 8.42 4.35 21.00
N MET A 11 8.22 5.57 20.52
CA MET A 11 6.98 6.33 20.69
C MET A 11 6.61 7.01 19.38
N VAL A 12 5.33 7.35 19.23
CA VAL A 12 4.88 8.20 18.13
C VAL A 12 5.11 9.67 18.51
N THR A 13 5.29 10.54 17.52
CA THR A 13 5.49 11.97 17.74
C THR A 13 4.38 12.57 18.63
N PRO A 14 4.75 13.32 19.68
CA PRO A 14 3.78 13.96 20.56
C PRO A 14 3.02 15.06 19.80
N GLY A 15 1.74 15.22 20.11
CA GLY A 15 0.84 16.15 19.40
C GLY A 15 -0.40 15.46 18.81
N GLY A 16 -1.32 16.25 18.25
CA GLY A 16 -2.55 15.73 17.63
C GLY A 16 -3.42 14.86 18.55
N GLY A 17 -3.42 15.16 19.86
CA GLY A 17 -4.12 14.38 20.89
C GLY A 17 -3.29 13.28 21.55
N ARG A 18 -2.03 13.07 21.15
CA ARG A 18 -1.10 12.12 21.79
C ARG A 18 -0.34 12.77 22.94
N SER A 19 -0.27 12.07 24.07
CA SER A 19 0.45 12.51 25.27
C SER A 19 1.96 12.47 25.07
N ASP A 20 2.65 13.43 25.67
CA ASP A 20 4.10 13.47 25.71
C ASP A 20 4.66 12.74 26.95
N ILE A 21 5.90 12.27 26.86
CA ILE A 21 6.60 11.58 27.95
C ILE A 21 7.14 12.60 28.96
N PRO A 22 7.07 12.34 30.29
CA PRO A 22 7.66 13.21 31.30
C PRO A 22 9.16 13.48 31.05
N PRO A 23 9.65 14.73 31.23
CA PRO A 23 11.05 15.08 30.99
C PRO A 23 12.06 14.25 31.80
N ARG A 24 11.65 13.80 32.99
CA ARG A 24 12.47 12.94 33.86
C ARG A 24 12.82 11.61 33.20
N LEU A 25 11.87 11.00 32.49
CA LEU A 25 12.11 9.74 31.79
C LEU A 25 12.93 9.98 30.51
N LYS A 26 12.65 11.07 29.78
CA LYS A 26 13.40 11.43 28.55
C LYS A 26 14.90 11.56 28.78
N ARG A 27 15.34 12.06 29.95
CA ARG A 27 16.79 12.17 30.28
C ARG A 27 17.54 10.84 30.24
N HIS A 28 16.85 9.73 30.44
CA HIS A 28 17.46 8.39 30.45
C HIS A 28 17.60 7.76 29.06
N PHE A 29 17.02 8.37 28.03
CA PHE A 29 17.00 7.82 26.66
C PHE A 29 17.60 8.80 25.65
N CYS A 30 18.27 8.27 24.64
CA CYS A 30 18.60 9.03 23.43
C CYS A 30 17.39 9.02 22.50
N LEU A 31 16.86 10.20 22.18
CA LEU A 31 15.68 10.36 21.32
C LEU A 31 16.12 10.62 19.88
N PHE A 32 15.61 9.81 18.96
CA PHE A 32 15.81 9.98 17.52
C PHE A 32 14.45 10.12 16.84
N ASN A 33 14.34 11.07 15.91
CA ASN A 33 13.13 11.24 15.11
C ASN A 33 13.24 10.43 13.81
N THR A 34 12.30 9.53 13.59
CA THR A 34 12.21 8.74 12.35
C THR A 34 11.18 9.39 11.42
N ILE A 35 11.66 9.97 10.32
CA ILE A 35 10.80 10.51 9.27
C ILE A 35 10.30 9.39 8.35
N LEU A 36 9.26 9.69 7.56
CA LEU A 36 8.82 8.80 6.49
C LEU A 36 9.97 8.56 5.49
N PRO A 37 10.13 7.33 4.98
CA PRO A 37 11.14 7.01 3.98
C PRO A 37 10.91 7.79 2.69
N SER A 38 11.97 8.01 1.93
CA SER A 38 11.90 8.66 0.62
C SER A 38 11.10 7.80 -0.37
N VAL A 39 10.52 8.47 -1.37
CA VAL A 39 9.79 7.83 -2.49
C VAL A 39 10.64 6.73 -3.14
N ALA A 40 11.91 7.03 -3.42
CA ALA A 40 12.84 6.07 -4.00
C ALA A 40 13.10 4.85 -3.09
N ALA A 41 13.13 5.04 -1.77
CA ALA A 41 13.27 3.93 -0.84
C ALA A 41 12.01 3.05 -0.80
N ILE A 42 10.83 3.66 -0.85
CA ILE A 42 9.55 2.93 -0.93
C ILE A 42 9.51 2.09 -2.20
N ASP A 43 9.80 2.70 -3.35
CA ASP A 43 9.83 2.01 -4.65
C ASP A 43 10.87 0.89 -4.67
N HIS A 44 12.04 1.11 -4.07
CA HIS A 44 13.07 0.07 -3.99
C HIS A 44 12.64 -1.11 -3.11
N ILE A 45 12.09 -0.85 -1.92
CA ILE A 45 11.66 -1.91 -0.97
C ILE A 45 10.55 -2.76 -1.60
N PHE A 46 9.47 -2.12 -2.06
CA PHE A 46 8.35 -2.85 -2.66
C PHE A 46 8.73 -3.44 -4.02
N GLY A 47 9.54 -2.75 -4.82
CA GLY A 47 10.12 -3.27 -6.05
C GLY A 47 10.86 -4.59 -5.83
N LYS A 48 11.69 -4.69 -4.78
CA LYS A 48 12.40 -5.93 -4.46
C LYS A 48 11.46 -7.06 -4.03
N ILE A 49 10.47 -6.77 -3.18
CA ILE A 49 9.47 -7.75 -2.73
C ILE A 49 8.73 -8.33 -3.95
N VAL A 50 8.24 -7.44 -4.81
CA VAL A 50 7.45 -7.82 -5.99
C VAL A 50 8.30 -8.56 -7.01
N SER A 51 9.52 -8.10 -7.29
CA SER A 51 10.42 -8.79 -8.23
C SER A 51 10.85 -10.17 -7.76
N CYS A 52 10.96 -10.36 -6.44
CA CYS A 52 11.27 -11.67 -5.85
C CYS A 52 10.09 -12.63 -6.00
N TYR A 53 8.88 -12.11 -5.82
CA TYR A 53 7.65 -12.89 -5.91
C TYR A 53 7.25 -13.20 -7.36
N LEU A 54 7.16 -12.18 -8.20
CA LEU A 54 6.84 -12.29 -9.62
C LEU A 54 8.12 -12.59 -10.40
N SER A 55 8.66 -13.78 -10.18
CA SER A 55 9.84 -14.30 -10.87
C SER A 55 9.47 -15.44 -11.80
N ALA A 56 10.17 -15.55 -12.93
CA ALA A 56 10.00 -16.67 -13.85
C ALA A 56 10.34 -18.02 -13.19
N GLU A 57 11.23 -18.02 -12.19
CA GLU A 57 11.59 -19.19 -11.39
C GLU A 57 10.41 -19.75 -10.58
N ARG A 58 9.43 -18.90 -10.25
CA ARG A 58 8.18 -19.31 -9.58
C ARG A 58 7.05 -19.67 -10.55
N GLY A 59 7.34 -19.73 -11.87
CA GLY A 59 6.37 -20.13 -12.88
C GLY A 59 5.51 -19.01 -13.46
N PHE A 60 5.78 -17.74 -13.13
CA PHE A 60 5.06 -16.61 -13.72
C PHE A 60 5.47 -16.34 -15.17
N GLN A 61 4.50 -15.96 -16.00
CA GLN A 61 4.75 -15.55 -17.39
C GLN A 61 5.57 -14.26 -17.47
N ARG A 62 6.40 -14.14 -18.51
CA ARG A 62 7.28 -12.98 -18.72
C ARG A 62 6.52 -11.65 -18.81
N ASP A 63 5.31 -11.67 -19.35
CA ASP A 63 4.47 -10.48 -19.47
C ASP A 63 4.02 -9.96 -18.10
N VAL A 64 3.69 -10.85 -17.17
CA VAL A 64 3.36 -10.51 -15.77
C VAL A 64 4.59 -9.98 -15.03
N VAL A 65 5.76 -10.59 -15.25
CA VAL A 65 7.02 -10.11 -14.67
C VAL A 65 7.37 -8.70 -15.16
N SER A 66 7.10 -8.38 -16.42
CA SER A 66 7.32 -7.03 -16.98
C SER A 66 6.36 -5.96 -16.39
N LEU A 67 5.19 -6.40 -15.91
CA LEU A 67 4.19 -5.53 -15.30
C LEU A 67 4.53 -5.17 -13.84
N ALA A 68 5.28 -6.02 -13.14
CA ALA A 68 5.70 -5.85 -11.74
C ALA A 68 6.21 -4.43 -11.38
N PRO A 69 7.20 -3.84 -12.08
CA PRO A 69 7.71 -2.51 -11.73
C PRO A 69 6.66 -1.41 -11.93
N HIS A 70 5.82 -1.51 -12.96
CA HIS A 70 4.76 -0.55 -13.23
C HIS A 70 3.70 -0.58 -12.12
N LEU A 71 3.34 -1.76 -11.60
CA LEU A 71 2.41 -1.88 -10.47
C LEU A 71 2.93 -1.19 -9.21
N VAL A 72 4.25 -1.23 -8.96
CA VAL A 72 4.86 -0.56 -7.81
C VAL A 72 4.67 0.95 -7.90
N VAL A 73 5.00 1.53 -9.05
CA VAL A 73 4.86 2.97 -9.30
C VAL A 73 3.38 3.39 -9.22
N MET A 74 2.49 2.67 -9.90
CA MET A 74 1.04 2.96 -9.87
C MET A 74 0.47 2.93 -8.45
N THR A 75 0.77 1.87 -7.68
CA THR A 75 0.28 1.72 -6.29
C THR A 75 0.77 2.87 -5.41
N ARG A 76 2.04 3.25 -5.55
CA ARG A 76 2.61 4.40 -4.83
C ARG A 76 1.89 5.69 -5.20
N MET A 77 1.71 5.98 -6.49
CA MET A 77 1.08 7.22 -6.95
C MET A 77 -0.36 7.34 -6.44
N ILE A 78 -1.14 6.27 -6.50
CA ILE A 78 -2.51 6.23 -5.96
C ILE A 78 -2.46 6.53 -4.46
N TRP A 79 -1.63 5.81 -3.70
CA TRP A 79 -1.53 5.99 -2.25
C TRP A 79 -1.10 7.41 -1.85
N GLU A 80 -0.13 8.02 -2.55
CA GLU A 80 0.30 9.39 -2.30
C GLU A 80 -0.82 10.40 -2.57
N LYS A 81 -1.55 10.26 -3.68
CA LYS A 81 -2.71 11.11 -4.01
C LYS A 81 -3.83 10.94 -2.99
N THR A 82 -4.16 9.70 -2.61
CA THR A 82 -5.17 9.42 -1.59
C THR A 82 -4.81 10.07 -0.26
N ARG A 83 -3.56 9.90 0.20
CA ARG A 83 -3.08 10.50 1.46
C ARG A 83 -3.11 12.04 1.43
N ALA A 84 -2.81 12.64 0.28
CA ALA A 84 -2.81 14.10 0.15
C ALA A 84 -4.21 14.71 0.10
N LYS A 85 -5.16 14.03 -0.56
CA LYS A 85 -6.54 14.52 -0.75
C LYS A 85 -7.45 14.21 0.43
N LEU A 86 -7.36 12.99 0.96
CA LEU A 86 -8.28 12.46 1.96
C LEU A 86 -7.67 12.56 3.36
N LEU A 87 -7.68 13.77 3.89
CA LEU A 87 -7.18 14.07 5.22
C LEU A 87 -8.21 13.74 6.30
N PRO A 88 -7.76 13.36 7.52
CA PRO A 88 -8.65 13.13 8.64
C PRO A 88 -9.27 14.45 9.09
N THR A 89 -10.59 14.57 8.93
CA THR A 89 -11.40 15.68 9.44
C THR A 89 -12.27 15.19 10.60
N PRO A 90 -12.86 16.06 11.44
CA PRO A 90 -13.76 15.63 12.51
C PRO A 90 -14.92 14.74 12.03
N THR A 91 -15.42 14.98 10.81
CA THR A 91 -16.44 14.14 10.17
C THR A 91 -15.89 12.84 9.57
N ARG A 92 -14.59 12.78 9.27
CA ARG A 92 -13.91 11.63 8.61
C ARG A 92 -12.62 11.26 9.34
N PHE A 93 -12.69 11.08 10.66
CA PHE A 93 -11.51 10.82 11.50
C PHE A 93 -10.82 9.47 11.20
N HIS A 94 -11.53 8.54 10.56
CA HIS A 94 -11.03 7.22 10.18
C HIS A 94 -10.18 7.23 8.90
N TYR A 95 -10.07 8.37 8.20
CA TYR A 95 -9.24 8.54 7.01
C TYR A 95 -7.76 8.70 7.40
N VAL A 96 -7.17 7.62 7.91
CA VAL A 96 -5.76 7.56 8.29
C VAL A 96 -5.05 6.57 7.39
N PHE A 97 -4.27 7.09 6.44
CA PHE A 97 -3.50 6.30 5.47
C PHE A 97 -2.01 6.29 5.84
N ASN A 98 -1.44 5.09 6.00
CA ASN A 98 -0.07 4.86 6.43
C ASN A 98 0.64 3.86 5.49
N LEU A 99 1.96 3.69 5.65
CA LEU A 99 2.76 2.71 4.89
C LEU A 99 2.28 1.25 5.08
N ARG A 100 1.58 0.98 6.19
CA ARG A 100 0.95 -0.33 6.43
C ARG A 100 -0.07 -0.68 5.35
N ASP A 101 -0.70 0.32 4.73
CA ASP A 101 -1.70 0.08 3.70
C ASP A 101 -1.04 -0.44 2.42
N LEU A 102 0.10 0.12 2.02
CA LEU A 102 0.92 -0.43 0.94
C LEU A 102 1.33 -1.88 1.24
N THR A 103 1.74 -2.16 2.48
CA THR A 103 2.13 -3.52 2.88
C THR A 103 0.96 -4.51 2.73
N ARG A 104 -0.26 -4.11 3.11
CA ARG A 104 -1.46 -4.95 2.97
C ARG A 104 -1.82 -5.23 1.53
N ILE A 105 -1.74 -4.22 0.65
CA ILE A 105 -1.98 -4.40 -0.79
C ILE A 105 -1.01 -5.44 -1.36
N TRP A 106 0.28 -5.29 -1.07
CA TRP A 106 1.29 -6.23 -1.54
C TRP A 106 1.18 -7.62 -0.93
N GLN A 107 0.81 -7.71 0.35
CA GLN A 107 0.53 -9.00 0.98
C GLN A 107 -0.62 -9.72 0.27
N GLY A 108 -1.71 -9.03 -0.05
CA GLY A 108 -2.83 -9.60 -0.80
C GLY A 108 -2.42 -10.14 -2.18
N ILE A 109 -1.51 -9.45 -2.87
CA ILE A 109 -0.99 -9.88 -4.19
C ILE A 109 0.00 -11.04 -4.07
N VAL A 110 0.88 -11.03 -3.07
CA VAL A 110 1.90 -12.07 -2.82
C VAL A 110 1.29 -13.36 -2.29
N ASP A 111 0.09 -13.28 -1.72
CA ASP A 111 -0.62 -14.40 -1.15
C ASP A 111 -1.26 -15.34 -2.19
N VAL A 112 -1.16 -15.00 -3.47
CA VAL A 112 -1.87 -15.62 -4.58
C VAL A 112 -0.96 -16.52 -5.41
N SER A 113 -1.36 -17.79 -5.63
CA SER A 113 -0.55 -18.76 -6.40
C SER A 113 -0.39 -18.37 -7.88
N SER A 114 0.77 -18.69 -8.45
CA SER A 114 1.09 -18.55 -9.88
C SER A 114 0.16 -19.33 -10.80
N ASP A 115 -0.47 -20.39 -10.30
CA ASP A 115 -1.34 -21.28 -11.09
C ASP A 115 -2.67 -20.62 -11.49
N VAL A 116 -3.08 -19.57 -10.77
CA VAL A 116 -4.40 -18.95 -10.95
C VAL A 116 -4.34 -17.71 -11.84
N TYR A 117 -3.22 -16.99 -11.86
CA TYR A 117 -3.08 -15.71 -12.56
C TYR A 117 -1.93 -15.79 -13.54
N THR A 118 -2.27 -16.21 -14.75
CA THR A 118 -1.31 -16.46 -15.82
C THR A 118 -1.21 -15.25 -16.75
N ASP A 119 -2.31 -14.52 -16.94
CA ASP A 119 -2.40 -13.41 -17.88
C ASP A 119 -2.19 -12.02 -17.24
N LYS A 120 -1.72 -11.07 -18.06
CA LYS A 120 -1.51 -9.68 -17.68
C LYS A 120 -2.81 -9.00 -17.24
N ALA A 121 -3.94 -9.28 -17.90
CA ALA A 121 -5.22 -8.70 -17.51
C ALA A 121 -5.69 -9.22 -16.14
N GLN A 122 -5.54 -10.54 -15.90
CA GLN A 122 -5.86 -11.17 -14.62
C GLN A 122 -5.04 -10.57 -13.46
N MET A 123 -3.75 -10.30 -13.69
CA MET A 123 -2.91 -9.64 -12.70
C MET A 123 -3.37 -8.21 -12.39
N LEU A 124 -3.81 -7.45 -13.40
CA LEU A 124 -4.35 -6.10 -13.20
C LEU A 124 -5.66 -6.11 -12.44
N PHE A 125 -6.55 -7.09 -12.71
CA PHE A 125 -7.77 -7.28 -11.94
C PHE A 125 -7.48 -7.55 -10.47
N LEU A 126 -6.52 -8.44 -10.18
CA LEU A 126 -6.08 -8.73 -8.82
C LEU A 126 -5.55 -7.48 -8.12
N TRP A 127 -4.66 -6.76 -8.79
CA TRP A 127 -4.09 -5.53 -8.25
C TRP A 127 -5.18 -4.48 -7.95
N GLN A 128 -6.09 -4.23 -8.89
CA GLN A 128 -7.19 -3.28 -8.70
C GLN A 128 -8.09 -3.69 -7.53
N HIS A 129 -8.42 -4.98 -7.44
CA HIS A 129 -9.23 -5.53 -6.36
C HIS A 129 -8.59 -5.26 -5.00
N GLU A 130 -7.30 -5.59 -4.83
CA GLU A 130 -6.59 -5.39 -3.57
C GLU A 130 -6.44 -3.89 -3.22
N VAL A 131 -6.18 -3.04 -4.21
CA VAL A 131 -6.11 -1.58 -4.01
C VAL A 131 -7.46 -1.03 -3.53
N ARG A 132 -8.57 -1.44 -4.16
CA ARG A 132 -9.93 -1.04 -3.76
C ARG A 132 -10.28 -1.54 -2.37
N ARG A 133 -10.02 -2.81 -2.08
CA ARG A 133 -10.28 -3.42 -0.77
C ARG A 133 -9.54 -2.72 0.37
N VAL A 134 -8.28 -2.33 0.15
CA VAL A 134 -7.48 -1.71 1.21
C VAL A 134 -7.81 -0.22 1.40
N LEU A 135 -8.07 0.51 0.30
CA LEU A 135 -8.25 1.98 0.32
C LEU A 135 -9.71 2.40 0.17
N SER A 136 -10.41 1.94 -0.87
CA SER A 136 -11.77 2.36 -1.22
C SER A 136 -12.82 1.94 -0.19
N ASP A 137 -12.68 0.76 0.42
CA ASP A 137 -13.61 0.26 1.44
C ASP A 137 -13.70 1.17 2.69
N ARG A 138 -12.67 2.00 2.94
CA ARG A 138 -12.67 2.97 4.04
C ARG A 138 -13.42 4.26 3.72
N LEU A 139 -13.77 4.48 2.45
CA LEU A 139 -14.38 5.72 1.99
C LEU A 139 -15.87 5.73 2.33
N ALA A 140 -16.29 6.74 3.08
CA ALA A 140 -17.65 6.90 3.55
C ALA A 140 -18.59 7.55 2.51
N THR A 141 -18.09 8.52 1.73
CA THR A 141 -18.91 9.31 0.80
C THR A 141 -18.78 8.78 -0.64
N ALA A 142 -19.89 8.75 -1.38
CA ALA A 142 -19.91 8.35 -2.80
C ALA A 142 -19.00 9.24 -3.68
N GLU A 143 -18.92 10.53 -3.38
CA GLU A 143 -18.01 11.48 -4.05
C GLU A 143 -16.54 11.09 -3.89
N ASP A 144 -16.13 10.67 -2.69
CA ASP A 144 -14.75 10.24 -2.43
C ASP A 144 -14.43 8.95 -3.21
N ARG A 145 -15.39 8.02 -3.29
CA ARG A 145 -15.26 6.79 -4.08
C ARG A 145 -15.13 7.08 -5.56
N GLN A 146 -16.00 7.95 -6.09
CA GLN A 146 -15.93 8.36 -7.49
C GLN A 146 -14.60 9.06 -7.82
N TRP A 147 -14.11 9.92 -6.92
CA TRP A 147 -12.80 10.54 -7.07
C TRP A 147 -11.66 9.51 -7.06
N PHE A 148 -11.75 8.51 -6.17
CA PHE A 148 -10.78 7.42 -6.09
C PHE A 148 -10.76 6.58 -7.38
N ASP A 149 -11.93 6.21 -7.89
CA ASP A 149 -12.07 5.45 -9.13
C ASP A 149 -11.51 6.22 -10.35
N ASN A 150 -11.82 7.51 -10.43
CA ASN A 150 -11.24 8.37 -11.46
C ASN A 150 -9.72 8.47 -11.36
N THR A 151 -9.19 8.53 -10.12
CA THR A 151 -7.74 8.57 -9.88
C THR A 151 -7.08 7.26 -10.27
N LEU A 152 -7.71 6.13 -9.97
CA LEU A 152 -7.23 4.79 -10.34
C LEU A 152 -7.19 4.65 -11.86
N ASN A 153 -8.26 5.00 -12.55
CA ASN A 153 -8.34 4.94 -14.01
C ASN A 153 -7.29 5.85 -14.67
N TRP A 154 -7.13 7.07 -14.17
CA TRP A 154 -6.09 7.99 -14.66
C TRP A 154 -4.68 7.42 -14.48
N THR A 155 -4.37 6.79 -13.35
CA THR A 155 -3.03 6.21 -13.10
C THR A 155 -2.76 5.01 -14.00
N VAL A 156 -3.78 4.19 -14.29
CA VAL A 156 -3.65 3.09 -15.25
C VAL A 156 -3.42 3.63 -16.66
N GLU A 157 -4.14 4.67 -17.05
CA GLU A 157 -3.98 5.28 -18.37
C GLU A 157 -2.58 5.86 -18.58
N ASP A 158 -2.03 6.52 -17.56
CA ASP A 158 -0.71 7.16 -17.59
C ASP A 158 0.44 6.14 -17.73
N GLU A 159 0.39 5.04 -16.97
CA GLU A 159 1.48 4.07 -16.91
C GLU A 159 1.36 2.91 -17.92
N LEU A 160 0.13 2.50 -18.28
CA LEU A 160 -0.11 1.32 -19.14
C LEU A 160 -0.82 1.64 -20.46
N GLY A 161 -1.30 2.88 -20.63
CA GLY A 161 -2.00 3.33 -21.83
C GLY A 161 -3.48 2.94 -21.89
N LYS A 162 -4.22 3.63 -22.78
CA LYS A 162 -5.68 3.52 -22.93
C LYS A 162 -6.21 2.11 -23.22
N HIS A 163 -5.40 1.25 -23.85
CA HIS A 163 -5.80 -0.12 -24.20
C HIS A 163 -6.14 -0.97 -22.97
N MET A 164 -5.55 -0.66 -21.81
CA MET A 164 -5.78 -1.45 -20.59
C MET A 164 -6.97 -0.94 -19.76
N LEU A 165 -7.57 0.21 -20.10
CA LEU A 165 -8.72 0.78 -19.39
C LEU A 165 -9.99 -0.06 -19.54
N GLU A 166 -10.16 -0.73 -20.68
CA GLU A 166 -11.32 -1.60 -20.93
C GLU A 166 -11.41 -2.73 -19.91
N TYR A 167 -10.26 -3.26 -19.49
CA TYR A 167 -10.20 -4.27 -18.44
C TYR A 167 -10.56 -3.67 -17.08
N VAL A 168 -10.01 -2.49 -16.74
CA VAL A 168 -10.20 -1.87 -15.41
C VAL A 168 -11.65 -1.43 -15.12
N ASN A 169 -12.46 -1.19 -16.14
CA ASN A 169 -13.85 -0.75 -15.96
C ASN A 169 -14.80 -1.85 -15.44
N HIS A 170 -14.40 -3.12 -15.51
CA HIS A 170 -15.19 -4.22 -14.96
C HIS A 170 -14.77 -4.53 -13.52
N GLU A 171 -15.68 -4.30 -12.57
CA GLU A 171 -15.47 -4.72 -11.18
C GLU A 171 -15.42 -6.25 -11.08
N VAL A 172 -14.21 -6.80 -10.96
CA VAL A 172 -14.01 -8.22 -10.69
C VAL A 172 -13.83 -8.42 -9.19
N PHE A 173 -14.77 -9.14 -8.57
CA PHE A 173 -14.65 -9.56 -7.18
C PHE A 173 -13.86 -10.86 -7.12
N LEU A 174 -12.65 -10.78 -6.56
CA LEU A 174 -11.88 -11.98 -6.26
C LEU A 174 -12.37 -12.55 -4.94
N VAL A 175 -12.92 -13.75 -5.04
CA VAL A 175 -13.55 -14.43 -3.94
C VAL A 175 -12.61 -15.52 -3.43
N ASN A 176 -12.15 -15.38 -2.19
CA ASN A 176 -11.37 -16.42 -1.53
C ASN A 176 -11.99 -16.75 -0.15
N PHE A 177 -13.14 -17.43 -0.17
CA PHE A 177 -13.91 -17.77 1.04
C PHE A 177 -13.31 -18.93 1.87
N MET A 178 -12.26 -19.59 1.37
CA MET A 178 -11.69 -20.81 1.96
C MET A 178 -10.36 -20.58 2.70
N ARG A 179 -10.10 -19.33 3.13
CA ARG A 179 -8.97 -18.97 4.00
C ARG A 179 -9.38 -18.84 5.45
#